data_AF-A0A534JNG8-F1
#
_entry.id   AF-A0A534JNG8-F1
#
_cell.length_a   1.000
_cell.length_b   1.000
_cell.length_c   1.000
_cell.angle_alpha   90.00
_cell.angle_beta   90.00
_cell.angle_gamma   90.00
#
_symmetry.space_group_name_H-M   'P 1'
#
loop_
_entity.id
_entity.type
_entity.pdbx_description
1 polymer ?
#
loop_
_entity_poly.entity_id
_entity_poly.type
_entity_poly.pdbx_seq_one_letter_code
_entity_poly.pdbx_strand_id
1 'polypeptide(L)'
;MRDRGERRLPRPNRARDRSGGRQVASHPAESDGGREGEATGPLVGAVRAGRRHVPRDAAQRGRRHRVLGLRRPPLDEGREGPRRAHPGRRPNVPRGRAPVPRPIPRPGGNGLKLPDRTALGNGAVLISNALPSNPFVAFRGSVPAGVVAEGDAHGVAEFASRLLLSGTRRLGAAKLADRLEGIGATLEFHNGEEVLGFSGRCTRDSLRETIRILVDCLSHPTFPQREIDRVRGELLNDLRIEADDTASRAARELARFVFPNDHPYGRDPKGGADRVRRIRRRDLVDFHESRVGAEGLILAVTGDVDRELVEEAIAGPLSRLESDAEGIP
;
A
#
# COMPACT_ATOMS: atom_id res chain seq x y z
N MET A 1 67.64 1.42 -44.01
CA MET A 1 68.39 0.27 -44.59
C MET A 1 67.53 -0.99 -44.42
N ARG A 2 67.78 -2.08 -45.17
CA ARG A 2 66.88 -3.25 -45.35
C ARG A 2 66.56 -4.00 -44.02
N ASP A 3 65.53 -4.85 -43.89
CA ASP A 3 64.62 -5.46 -44.90
C ASP A 3 63.23 -5.90 -44.34
N ARG A 4 62.27 -6.15 -45.25
CA ARG A 4 61.08 -7.06 -45.25
C ARG A 4 60.16 -7.27 -44.02
N GLY A 5 58.84 -7.26 -44.32
CA GLY A 5 57.77 -7.80 -43.45
C GLY A 5 56.35 -7.64 -44.00
N GLU A 6 56.04 -8.14 -45.21
CA GLU A 6 54.77 -7.87 -45.92
C GLU A 6 53.68 -8.96 -45.85
N ARG A 7 52.45 -8.55 -46.24
CA ARG A 7 51.25 -9.29 -46.75
C ARG A 7 50.18 -9.57 -45.69
N ARG A 8 48.92 -9.12 -45.81
CA ARG A 8 47.91 -8.89 -46.89
C ARG A 8 46.78 -9.96 -46.88
N LEU A 9 45.62 -9.48 -46.42
CA LEU A 9 44.18 -9.80 -46.61
C LEU A 9 43.70 -10.92 -47.60
N PRO A 10 42.43 -11.40 -47.48
CA PRO A 10 42.11 -12.84 -47.67
C PRO A 10 40.99 -13.21 -48.69
N ARG A 11 40.73 -14.53 -48.81
CA ARG A 11 39.54 -15.22 -49.39
C ARG A 11 39.42 -15.18 -50.94
N PRO A 12 38.84 -16.22 -51.61
CA PRO A 12 37.42 -16.65 -51.51
C PRO A 12 37.21 -18.18 -51.32
N ASN A 13 36.00 -18.69 -51.62
CA ASN A 13 35.46 -20.00 -51.21
C ASN A 13 34.71 -20.73 -52.36
N ARG A 14 34.98 -22.03 -52.59
CA ARG A 14 34.25 -23.02 -53.44
C ARG A 14 34.96 -24.41 -53.32
N ALA A 15 34.39 -25.58 -53.64
CA ALA A 15 33.03 -26.14 -53.47
C ALA A 15 32.99 -27.62 -53.97
N ARG A 16 32.47 -28.57 -53.15
CA ARG A 16 32.18 -30.00 -53.50
C ARG A 16 33.43 -30.85 -53.86
N ASP A 17 33.39 -32.19 -54.04
CA ASP A 17 32.26 -33.16 -54.13
C ASP A 17 32.53 -34.53 -53.45
N ARG A 18 31.58 -35.48 -53.60
CA ARG A 18 31.35 -36.74 -52.84
C ARG A 18 32.37 -37.90 -52.99
N SER A 19 32.42 -38.72 -51.93
CA SER A 19 32.20 -40.20 -51.92
C SER A 19 32.07 -40.67 -50.44
N GLY A 20 31.24 -41.61 -49.98
CA GLY A 20 30.47 -42.71 -50.60
C GLY A 20 30.97 -44.06 -50.03
N GLY A 21 30.19 -44.98 -49.42
CA GLY A 21 28.73 -45.06 -49.14
C GLY A 21 28.41 -45.78 -47.80
N ARG A 22 27.13 -46.00 -47.43
CA ARG A 22 26.26 -47.20 -47.69
C ARG A 22 26.57 -48.41 -46.76
N GLN A 23 25.64 -49.27 -46.29
CA GLN A 23 24.17 -49.49 -46.39
C GLN A 23 23.76 -50.49 -45.25
N VAL A 24 22.49 -50.88 -44.95
CA VAL A 24 21.17 -50.22 -44.76
C VAL A 24 20.12 -51.29 -44.35
N ALA A 25 19.17 -51.00 -43.44
CA ALA A 25 17.81 -51.61 -43.35
C ALA A 25 17.05 -51.12 -42.09
N SER A 26 15.71 -51.00 -42.03
CA SER A 26 14.67 -50.94 -43.09
C SER A 26 13.31 -50.42 -42.54
N HIS A 27 12.47 -49.87 -43.44
CA HIS A 27 11.09 -49.34 -43.27
C HIS A 27 10.00 -50.44 -43.47
N PRO A 28 8.65 -50.19 -43.49
CA PRO A 28 7.81 -48.95 -43.50
C PRO A 28 7.09 -48.71 -42.15
N ALA A 29 5.81 -48.30 -41.92
CA ALA A 29 4.58 -48.02 -42.71
C ALA A 29 3.56 -47.22 -41.82
N GLU A 30 2.46 -46.54 -42.23
CA GLU A 30 1.94 -46.03 -43.52
C GLU A 30 0.80 -44.96 -43.28
N SER A 31 -0.04 -44.65 -44.30
CA SER A 31 -1.36 -43.93 -44.35
C SER A 31 -2.13 -43.59 -43.04
N ASP A 32 -2.79 -42.44 -42.78
CA ASP A 32 -3.42 -41.34 -43.57
C ASP A 32 -4.78 -41.66 -44.28
N GLY A 33 -5.85 -40.85 -44.28
CA GLY A 33 -6.17 -39.60 -43.54
C GLY A 33 -7.39 -38.81 -44.12
N GLY A 34 -7.89 -37.77 -43.40
CA GLY A 34 -8.64 -36.64 -44.01
C GLY A 34 -10.06 -36.25 -43.49
N ARG A 35 -10.44 -34.99 -43.82
CA ARG A 35 -11.78 -34.31 -43.76
C ARG A 35 -12.34 -33.94 -42.37
N GLU A 36 -12.63 -32.65 -42.10
CA GLU A 36 -13.80 -31.81 -42.52
C GLU A 36 -15.14 -32.31 -41.93
N GLY A 37 -15.93 -31.51 -41.17
CA GLY A 37 -15.70 -30.18 -40.61
C GLY A 37 -17.03 -29.50 -40.22
N GLU A 38 -17.13 -28.88 -39.03
CA GLU A 38 -18.36 -28.17 -38.59
C GLU A 38 -18.03 -27.00 -37.65
N ALA A 39 -18.86 -25.95 -37.66
CA ALA A 39 -18.68 -24.74 -36.86
C ALA A 39 -19.63 -24.70 -35.65
N THR A 40 -19.08 -24.48 -34.46
CA THR A 40 -19.87 -24.23 -33.24
C THR A 40 -19.21 -23.15 -32.39
N GLY A 41 -20.01 -22.20 -31.89
CA GLY A 41 -19.54 -21.15 -30.98
C GLY A 41 -19.17 -21.69 -29.58
N PRO A 42 -18.49 -20.89 -28.74
CA PRO A 42 -17.99 -21.33 -27.44
C PRO A 42 -19.14 -21.73 -26.49
N LEU A 43 -19.28 -23.03 -26.26
CA LEU A 43 -20.20 -23.59 -25.26
C LEU A 43 -19.69 -23.26 -23.86
N VAL A 44 -20.38 -22.35 -23.16
CA VAL A 44 -20.08 -21.99 -21.76
C VAL A 44 -20.52 -23.12 -20.82
N GLY A 45 -19.63 -24.10 -20.62
CA GLY A 45 -19.84 -25.20 -19.70
C GLY A 45 -19.87 -24.73 -18.23
N ALA A 46 -20.92 -25.10 -17.49
CA ALA A 46 -21.07 -24.74 -16.08
C ALA A 46 -20.11 -25.53 -15.18
N VAL A 47 -18.91 -25.00 -14.94
CA VAL A 47 -17.87 -25.64 -14.11
C VAL A 47 -18.27 -25.64 -12.63
N ARG A 48 -18.93 -26.72 -12.18
CA ARG A 48 -19.28 -26.96 -10.77
C ARG A 48 -18.07 -27.52 -10.00
N ALA A 49 -17.03 -26.70 -9.84
CA ALA A 49 -15.82 -27.09 -9.10
C ALA A 49 -16.13 -27.37 -7.62
N GLY A 50 -15.77 -28.56 -7.14
CA GLY A 50 -15.97 -28.97 -5.75
C GLY A 50 -15.06 -28.24 -4.77
N ARG A 51 -15.41 -28.29 -3.48
CA ARG A 51 -14.63 -27.69 -2.38
C ARG A 51 -13.16 -28.10 -2.45
N ARG A 52 -12.26 -27.14 -2.68
CA ARG A 52 -10.85 -27.25 -2.29
C ARG A 52 -10.54 -26.27 -1.17
N HIS A 53 -9.69 -26.73 -0.27
CA HIS A 53 -9.25 -26.02 0.93
C HIS A 53 -8.49 -24.74 0.55
N VAL A 54 -8.95 -23.59 1.03
CA VAL A 54 -8.21 -22.31 0.91
C VAL A 54 -7.17 -22.29 2.02
N PRO A 55 -5.85 -22.26 1.71
CA PRO A 55 -4.83 -21.98 2.72
C PRO A 55 -5.00 -20.52 3.16
N ARG A 56 -5.57 -20.30 4.35
CA ARG A 56 -5.52 -18.99 5.00
C ARG A 56 -4.13 -18.77 5.58
N ASP A 57 -3.63 -17.57 5.35
CA ASP A 57 -2.56 -16.90 6.12
C ASP A 57 -1.26 -17.69 6.29
N ALA A 58 -0.34 -17.48 5.34
CA ALA A 58 1.09 -17.67 5.61
C ALA A 58 1.46 -16.80 6.82
N ALA A 59 1.71 -17.45 7.95
CA ALA A 59 1.54 -16.83 9.26
C ALA A 59 2.42 -15.59 9.49
N GLN A 60 1.79 -14.43 9.73
CA GLN A 60 2.44 -13.20 10.20
C GLN A 60 2.98 -13.38 11.64
N ARG A 61 4.07 -14.12 11.77
CA ARG A 61 4.72 -14.38 13.06
C ARG A 61 5.72 -13.27 13.39
N GLY A 62 5.30 -12.35 14.27
CA GLY A 62 6.22 -11.90 15.32
C GLY A 62 6.79 -10.48 15.27
N ARG A 63 6.08 -9.46 14.74
CA ARG A 63 6.32 -8.07 15.18
C ARG A 63 5.29 -7.67 16.25
N ARG A 64 5.69 -7.74 17.53
CA ARG A 64 4.89 -7.24 18.65
C ARG A 64 4.92 -5.71 18.64
N HIS A 65 3.83 -5.07 18.23
CA HIS A 65 3.65 -3.63 18.46
C HIS A 65 3.67 -3.36 19.98
N ARG A 66 4.43 -2.35 20.41
CA ARG A 66 4.47 -1.92 21.81
C ARG A 66 3.16 -1.19 22.16
N VAL A 67 2.19 -1.92 22.69
CA VAL A 67 1.10 -1.30 23.47
C VAL A 67 1.72 -0.71 24.73
N LEU A 68 1.81 0.61 24.81
CA LEU A 68 2.32 1.32 25.98
C LEU A 68 1.20 1.51 27.00
N GLY A 69 0.98 0.51 27.86
CA GLY A 69 -0.02 0.58 28.93
C GLY A 69 -0.04 -0.68 29.78
N LEU A 70 -0.49 -0.54 31.04
CA LEU A 70 -0.68 -1.63 32.00
C LEU A 70 0.60 -2.38 32.43
N ARG A 71 1.46 -1.72 33.22
CA ARG A 71 2.18 -2.44 34.29
C ARG A 71 1.13 -2.98 35.26
N ARG A 72 1.10 -4.30 35.49
CA ARG A 72 0.41 -4.87 36.66
C ARG A 72 1.27 -4.60 37.90
N PRO A 73 0.69 -4.19 39.05
CA PRO A 73 1.38 -4.24 40.32
C PRO A 73 1.60 -5.72 40.74
N PRO A 74 2.50 -6.00 41.69
CA PRO A 74 2.59 -7.30 42.34
C PRO A 74 1.28 -7.67 43.04
N LEU A 75 1.06 -8.96 43.27
CA LEU A 75 0.10 -9.43 44.26
C LEU A 75 0.79 -9.34 45.63
N ASP A 76 0.24 -8.52 46.53
CA ASP A 76 0.72 -8.37 47.90
C ASP A 76 -0.15 -9.25 48.81
N GLU A 77 0.46 -10.21 49.52
CA GLU A 77 -0.26 -11.16 50.36
C GLU A 77 -0.44 -10.62 51.78
N GLY A 78 -1.69 -10.56 52.25
CA GLY A 78 -2.01 -10.41 53.67
C GLY A 78 -2.02 -8.98 54.21
N ARG A 79 -3.19 -8.32 54.13
CA ARG A 79 -3.59 -7.30 55.12
C ARG A 79 -5.10 -7.28 55.32
N GLU A 80 -5.52 -7.20 56.58
CA GLU A 80 -6.92 -7.26 56.98
C GLU A 80 -7.69 -5.99 56.54
N GLY A 81 -8.91 -6.18 56.04
CA GLY A 81 -9.72 -5.08 55.52
C GLY A 81 -10.34 -4.19 56.60
N PRO A 82 -10.22 -2.85 56.51
CA PRO A 82 -10.98 -1.93 57.36
C PRO A 82 -12.50 -2.12 57.23
N ARG A 83 -13.22 -1.75 58.30
CA ARG A 83 -14.66 -2.04 58.46
C ARG A 83 -15.54 -1.27 57.47
N ARG A 84 -16.73 -1.81 57.20
CA ARG A 84 -17.73 -1.31 56.23
C ARG A 84 -18.00 0.20 56.40
N ALA A 85 -17.74 0.98 55.36
CA ALA A 85 -18.26 2.34 55.22
C ALA A 85 -19.67 2.34 54.62
N HIS A 86 -20.47 3.37 54.92
CA HIS A 86 -21.82 3.55 54.39
C HIS A 86 -21.84 3.75 52.85
N PRO A 87 -22.99 3.49 52.18
CA PRO A 87 -23.15 3.71 50.74
C PRO A 87 -23.15 5.21 50.38
N GLY A 88 -21.96 5.79 50.29
CA GLY A 88 -21.74 7.14 49.79
C GLY A 88 -22.31 7.31 48.37
N ARG A 89 -22.80 8.51 48.07
CA ARG A 89 -23.34 8.86 46.75
C ARG A 89 -22.36 8.45 45.65
N ARG A 90 -22.83 7.67 44.65
CA ARG A 90 -22.11 7.51 43.39
C ARG A 90 -21.81 8.91 42.82
N PRO A 91 -20.60 9.17 42.30
CA PRO A 91 -20.33 10.43 41.60
C PRO A 91 -21.39 10.66 40.51
N ASN A 92 -21.99 11.86 40.49
CA ASN A 92 -22.96 12.22 39.47
C ASN A 92 -22.24 12.56 38.17
N VAL A 93 -21.67 11.53 37.52
CA VAL A 93 -21.13 11.64 36.16
C VAL A 93 -22.29 12.08 35.27
N PRO A 94 -22.20 13.24 34.59
CA PRO A 94 -23.24 13.66 33.66
C PRO A 94 -23.44 12.57 32.62
N ARG A 95 -24.65 12.00 32.56
CA ARG A 95 -24.96 11.01 31.53
C ARG A 95 -24.88 11.72 30.18
N GLY A 96 -23.85 11.39 29.41
CA GLY A 96 -23.72 11.83 28.03
C GLY A 96 -25.00 11.54 27.26
N ARG A 97 -25.31 12.39 26.28
CA ARG A 97 -26.54 12.33 25.46
C ARG A 97 -26.79 10.89 25.03
N ALA A 98 -28.00 10.37 25.30
CA ALA A 98 -28.33 8.97 25.05
C ALA A 98 -27.99 8.61 23.59
N PRO A 99 -27.37 7.44 23.32
CA PRO A 99 -27.00 7.06 21.95
C PRO A 99 -28.22 7.10 21.04
N VAL A 100 -28.12 7.83 19.93
CA VAL A 100 -29.20 7.93 18.95
C VAL A 100 -29.54 6.51 18.46
N PRO A 101 -30.82 6.06 18.50
CA PRO A 101 -31.19 4.72 18.05
C PRO A 101 -30.82 4.50 16.59
N ARG A 102 -29.82 3.65 16.35
CA ARG A 102 -29.32 3.34 15.00
C ARG A 102 -30.23 2.32 14.32
N PRO A 103 -30.71 2.57 13.09
CA PRO A 103 -31.39 1.54 12.31
C PRO A 103 -30.45 0.36 12.07
N ILE A 104 -30.88 -0.85 12.45
CA ILE A 104 -30.19 -2.10 12.09
C ILE A 104 -30.65 -2.48 10.67
N PRO A 105 -29.75 -2.56 9.67
CA PRO A 105 -30.09 -3.09 8.35
C PRO A 105 -30.67 -4.49 8.49
N ARG A 106 -31.90 -4.68 8.04
CA ARG A 106 -32.53 -6.00 7.95
C ARG A 106 -31.89 -6.76 6.77
N PRO A 107 -31.28 -7.94 6.97
CA PRO A 107 -30.90 -8.79 5.85
C PRO A 107 -32.18 -9.24 5.12
N GLY A 108 -32.30 -8.94 3.82
CA GLY A 108 -33.52 -9.27 3.06
C GLY A 108 -33.87 -8.38 1.86
N GLY A 109 -33.04 -7.40 1.49
CA GLY A 109 -33.17 -6.71 0.20
C GLY A 109 -32.37 -7.41 -0.89
N ASN A 110 -33.02 -7.87 -1.97
CA ASN A 110 -32.37 -8.59 -3.08
C ASN A 110 -31.53 -7.71 -4.03
N GLY A 111 -31.21 -6.47 -3.64
CA GLY A 111 -30.29 -5.60 -4.37
C GLY A 111 -28.98 -5.45 -3.60
N LEU A 112 -27.84 -5.72 -4.26
CA LEU A 112 -26.57 -5.18 -3.77
C LEU A 112 -26.66 -3.66 -3.79
N LYS A 113 -26.44 -3.01 -2.66
CA LYS A 113 -26.01 -1.61 -2.67
C LYS A 113 -24.61 -1.57 -3.25
N LEU A 114 -24.51 -1.20 -4.52
CA LEU A 114 -23.26 -0.74 -5.12
C LEU A 114 -22.80 0.54 -4.41
N PRO A 115 -21.49 0.78 -4.28
CA PRO A 115 -20.99 2.03 -3.72
C PRO A 115 -21.24 3.19 -4.68
N ASP A 116 -21.59 4.36 -4.12
CA ASP A 116 -21.70 5.60 -4.89
C ASP A 116 -20.29 6.06 -5.30
N ARG A 117 -20.08 6.43 -6.57
CA ARG A 117 -18.81 6.93 -7.11
C ARG A 117 -18.96 8.36 -7.62
N THR A 118 -18.22 9.29 -7.04
CA THR A 118 -18.18 10.71 -7.41
C THR A 118 -16.78 11.07 -7.89
N ALA A 119 -16.65 11.69 -9.06
CA ALA A 119 -15.41 12.34 -9.48
C ALA A 119 -15.44 13.81 -9.04
N LEU A 120 -14.32 14.31 -8.52
CA LEU A 120 -14.14 15.70 -8.12
C LEU A 120 -13.47 16.49 -9.26
N GLY A 121 -13.65 17.82 -9.25
CA GLY A 121 -13.13 18.70 -10.31
C GLY A 121 -11.60 18.77 -10.42
N ASN A 122 -10.87 18.27 -9.42
CA ASN A 122 -9.41 18.16 -9.38
C ASN A 122 -8.91 16.72 -9.68
N GLY A 123 -9.69 15.90 -10.37
CA GLY A 123 -9.30 14.54 -10.80
C GLY A 123 -9.48 13.44 -9.74
N ALA A 124 -9.57 13.80 -8.46
CA ALA A 124 -9.76 12.85 -7.37
C ALA A 124 -11.11 12.11 -7.45
N VAL A 125 -11.13 10.83 -7.04
CA VAL A 125 -12.30 9.95 -7.09
C VAL A 125 -12.70 9.50 -5.68
N LEU A 126 -13.94 9.81 -5.30
CA LEU A 126 -14.54 9.45 -4.03
C LEU A 126 -15.53 8.28 -4.22
N ILE A 127 -15.38 7.23 -3.41
CA ILE A 127 -16.20 6.01 -3.44
C ILE A 127 -16.82 5.82 -2.04
N SER A 128 -18.14 5.94 -1.89
CA SER A 128 -18.82 5.88 -0.59
C SER A 128 -19.83 4.74 -0.48
N ASN A 129 -19.83 4.03 0.65
CA ASN A 129 -20.81 2.99 0.96
C ASN A 129 -21.37 3.16 2.39
N ALA A 130 -22.62 3.63 2.48
CA ALA A 130 -23.31 3.94 3.74
C ALA A 130 -23.75 2.68 4.51
N LEU A 131 -23.30 2.55 5.77
CA LEU A 131 -23.62 1.48 6.72
C LEU A 131 -24.09 2.06 8.08
N PRO A 132 -25.32 2.60 8.19
CA PRO A 132 -25.77 3.39 9.35
C PRO A 132 -25.76 2.69 10.72
N SER A 133 -25.74 1.35 10.75
CA SER A 133 -25.59 0.57 11.98
C SER A 133 -24.20 0.65 12.61
N ASN A 134 -23.16 0.96 11.85
CA ASN A 134 -21.78 0.98 12.33
C ASN A 134 -21.41 2.40 12.84
N PRO A 135 -21.20 2.63 14.14
CA PRO A 135 -20.86 3.95 14.68
C PRO A 135 -19.49 4.50 14.26
N PHE A 136 -18.67 3.68 13.58
CA PHE A 136 -17.38 4.06 13.06
C PHE A 136 -17.43 4.30 11.56
N VAL A 137 -16.58 5.21 11.08
CA VAL A 137 -16.27 5.42 9.68
C VAL A 137 -14.85 4.93 9.43
N ALA A 138 -14.68 4.06 8.45
CA ALA A 138 -13.40 3.57 7.96
C ALA A 138 -13.18 4.07 6.53
N PHE A 139 -11.95 4.48 6.22
CA PHE A 139 -11.57 4.91 4.89
C PHE A 139 -10.20 4.34 4.49
N ARG A 140 -10.01 4.15 3.18
CA ARG A 140 -8.73 3.82 2.56
C ARG A 140 -8.62 4.52 1.22
N GLY A 141 -7.48 5.13 0.96
CA GLY A 141 -7.19 5.74 -0.32
C GLY A 141 -5.78 5.46 -0.83
N SER A 142 -5.51 5.92 -2.03
CA SER A 142 -4.28 5.70 -2.78
C SER A 142 -4.03 6.87 -3.73
N VAL A 143 -2.76 7.24 -3.88
CA VAL A 143 -2.22 8.20 -4.86
C VAL A 143 -1.18 7.47 -5.71
N PRO A 144 -1.04 7.71 -7.03
CA PRO A 144 -0.09 7.02 -7.93
C PRO A 144 1.39 7.41 -7.71
N ALA A 145 1.86 7.24 -6.47
CA ALA A 145 3.17 7.65 -5.95
C ALA A 145 3.93 6.48 -5.28
N GLY A 146 3.85 5.28 -5.85
CA GLY A 146 4.57 4.10 -5.34
C GLY A 146 6.07 4.10 -5.62
N VAL A 147 6.75 3.01 -5.25
CA VAL A 147 8.17 2.73 -5.57
C VAL A 147 8.48 2.93 -7.07
N VAL A 148 7.59 2.51 -7.97
CA VAL A 148 7.77 2.65 -9.42
C VAL A 148 7.93 4.11 -9.85
N ALA A 149 7.32 5.05 -9.12
CA ALA A 149 7.33 6.48 -9.44
C ALA A 149 8.61 7.22 -9.00
N GLU A 150 9.52 6.56 -8.27
CA GLU A 150 10.62 7.19 -7.52
C GLU A 150 11.91 7.48 -8.32
N GLY A 151 11.99 7.02 -9.57
CA GLY A 151 13.13 7.25 -10.46
C GLY A 151 14.45 6.68 -9.92
N ASP A 152 15.50 7.50 -9.88
CA ASP A 152 16.85 7.14 -9.40
C ASP A 152 17.03 7.25 -7.87
N ALA A 153 16.04 7.83 -7.17
CA ALA A 153 16.11 8.20 -5.77
C ALA A 153 15.69 7.04 -4.83
N HIS A 154 16.14 5.81 -5.12
CA HIS A 154 15.45 4.62 -4.62
C HIS A 154 15.24 4.58 -3.10
N GLY A 155 14.04 4.19 -2.68
CA GLY A 155 13.57 4.21 -1.29
C GLY A 155 13.01 5.55 -0.83
N VAL A 156 13.00 6.59 -1.66
CA VAL A 156 12.43 7.90 -1.29
C VAL A 156 10.92 7.83 -1.11
N ALA A 157 10.20 6.99 -1.87
CA ALA A 157 8.75 6.83 -1.75
C ALA A 157 8.35 6.24 -0.38
N GLU A 158 9.03 5.18 0.06
CA GLU A 158 8.85 4.60 1.40
C GLU A 158 9.20 5.62 2.50
N PHE A 159 10.34 6.31 2.36
CA PHE A 159 10.82 7.26 3.37
C PHE A 159 9.90 8.49 3.47
N ALA A 160 9.38 9.00 2.34
CA ALA A 160 8.37 10.05 2.32
C ALA A 160 7.07 9.60 3.00
N SER A 161 6.55 8.40 2.67
CA SER A 161 5.30 7.89 3.25
C SER A 161 5.33 7.82 4.79
N ARG A 162 6.46 7.37 5.37
CA ARG A 162 6.69 7.33 6.83
C ARG A 162 6.76 8.72 7.47
N LEU A 163 7.04 9.77 6.69
CA LEU A 163 7.21 11.14 7.16
C LEU A 163 5.97 12.03 6.99
N LEU A 164 4.92 11.60 6.27
CA LEU A 164 3.70 12.41 6.07
C LEU A 164 3.00 12.78 7.40
N LEU A 165 3.02 11.89 8.40
CA LEU A 165 2.52 12.16 9.76
C LEU A 165 3.53 12.88 10.67
N SER A 166 4.75 13.16 10.20
CA SER A 166 5.82 13.75 11.02
C SER A 166 5.76 15.28 11.10
N GLY A 167 4.91 15.95 10.32
CA GLY A 167 4.56 17.35 10.53
C GLY A 167 4.13 18.09 9.28
N THR A 168 3.07 18.87 9.39
CA THR A 168 2.54 19.74 8.33
C THR A 168 2.96 21.20 8.53
N ARG A 169 2.65 22.08 7.57
CA ARG A 169 2.79 23.55 7.72
C ARG A 169 2.01 24.11 8.93
N ARG A 170 1.07 23.36 9.53
CA ARG A 170 0.23 23.76 10.68
C ARG A 170 0.58 23.08 12.00
N LEU A 171 0.96 21.79 11.97
CA LEU A 171 1.11 20.94 13.15
C LEU A 171 2.33 20.02 13.02
N GLY A 172 3.27 20.07 13.97
CA GLY A 172 4.36 19.09 14.05
C GLY A 172 3.91 17.75 14.65
N ALA A 173 4.65 16.67 14.38
CA ALA A 173 4.37 15.27 14.76
C ALA A 173 3.55 15.07 16.07
N ALA A 174 4.06 15.57 17.21
CA ALA A 174 3.39 15.39 18.50
C ALA A 174 1.95 15.95 18.49
N LYS A 175 1.73 17.17 17.99
CA LYS A 175 0.40 17.79 17.92
C LYS A 175 -0.53 17.11 16.91
N LEU A 176 0.00 16.40 15.91
CA LEU A 176 -0.81 15.55 15.02
C LEU A 176 -1.27 14.29 15.77
N ALA A 177 -0.36 13.62 16.47
CA ALA A 177 -0.66 12.45 17.30
C ALA A 177 -1.66 12.79 18.43
N ASP A 178 -1.38 13.82 19.23
CA ASP A 178 -2.27 14.31 20.31
C ASP A 178 -3.70 14.58 19.80
N ARG A 179 -3.81 15.15 18.60
CA ARG A 179 -5.10 15.54 18.00
C ARG A 179 -5.85 14.35 17.40
N LEU A 180 -5.16 13.36 16.83
CA LEU A 180 -5.77 12.10 16.36
C LEU A 180 -6.22 11.23 17.54
N GLU A 181 -5.38 11.06 18.56
CA GLU A 181 -5.71 10.33 19.79
C GLU A 181 -6.88 10.99 20.53
N GLY A 182 -6.85 12.31 20.70
CA GLY A 182 -7.91 13.08 21.37
C GLY A 182 -9.28 13.05 20.69
N ILE A 183 -9.37 12.67 19.41
CA ILE A 183 -10.63 12.46 18.68
C ILE A 183 -10.94 10.98 18.41
N GLY A 184 -10.15 10.06 18.99
CA GLY A 184 -10.31 8.61 18.84
C GLY A 184 -10.08 8.09 17.41
N ALA A 185 -9.28 8.79 16.61
CA ALA A 185 -9.03 8.46 15.21
C ALA A 185 -7.65 7.81 15.00
N THR A 186 -7.59 6.85 14.08
CA THR A 186 -6.33 6.32 13.53
C THR A 186 -6.17 6.81 12.10
N LEU A 187 -4.98 7.28 11.74
CA LEU A 187 -4.57 7.58 10.37
C LEU A 187 -3.17 7.00 10.15
N GLU A 188 -3.00 6.25 9.08
CA GLU A 188 -1.77 5.52 8.73
C GLU A 188 -1.47 5.70 7.24
N PHE A 189 -0.20 5.88 6.89
CA PHE A 189 0.29 5.90 5.51
C PHE A 189 1.22 4.70 5.29
N HIS A 190 1.20 4.14 4.09
CA HIS A 190 2.08 3.05 3.68
C HIS A 190 2.48 3.21 2.22
N ASN A 191 3.72 2.91 1.85
CA ASN A 191 4.08 2.82 0.44
C ASN A 191 3.65 1.47 -0.16
N GLY A 192 3.67 1.39 -1.48
CA GLY A 192 3.44 0.19 -2.28
C GLY A 192 4.21 0.29 -3.60
N GLU A 193 4.17 -0.74 -4.44
CA GLU A 193 4.90 -0.75 -5.71
C GLU A 193 4.39 0.36 -6.65
N GLU A 194 3.08 0.42 -6.88
CA GLU A 194 2.44 1.40 -7.78
C GLU A 194 1.88 2.64 -7.06
N VAL A 195 1.42 2.49 -5.80
CA VAL A 195 0.68 3.54 -5.09
C VAL A 195 1.20 3.82 -3.68
N LEU A 196 1.18 5.09 -3.30
CA LEU A 196 1.24 5.52 -1.90
C LEU A 196 -0.18 5.40 -1.33
N GLY A 197 -0.36 4.48 -0.39
CA GLY A 197 -1.64 4.22 0.26
C GLY A 197 -1.79 4.92 1.60
N PHE A 198 -3.02 5.20 1.97
CA PHE A 198 -3.37 5.71 3.30
C PHE A 198 -4.68 5.08 3.78
N SER A 199 -4.83 4.93 5.10
CA SER A 199 -6.06 4.42 5.69
C SER A 199 -6.34 5.01 7.06
N GLY A 200 -7.60 5.01 7.47
CA GLY A 200 -7.97 5.50 8.78
C GLY A 200 -9.34 5.03 9.25
N ARG A 201 -9.57 5.23 10.55
CA ARG A 201 -10.81 4.90 11.26
C ARG A 201 -11.10 5.99 12.27
N CYS A 202 -12.36 6.42 12.34
CA CYS A 202 -12.83 7.50 13.20
C CYS A 202 -14.30 7.27 13.56
N THR A 203 -14.92 8.16 14.34
CA THR A 203 -16.39 8.20 14.50
C THR A 203 -16.99 9.14 13.46
N ARG A 204 -18.32 9.10 13.28
CA ARG A 204 -19.06 10.09 12.48
C ARG A 204 -18.69 11.54 12.87
N ASP A 205 -18.60 11.80 14.17
CA ASP A 205 -18.33 13.14 14.73
C ASP A 205 -16.88 13.59 14.47
N SER A 206 -15.90 12.68 14.52
CA SER A 206 -14.48 13.01 14.28
C SER A 206 -14.03 12.93 12.82
N LEU A 207 -14.89 12.49 11.89
CA LEU A 207 -14.58 12.35 10.47
C LEU A 207 -14.07 13.66 9.83
N ARG A 208 -14.75 14.80 10.04
CA ARG A 208 -14.39 16.09 9.41
C ARG A 208 -13.01 16.58 9.85
N GLU A 209 -12.63 16.34 11.11
CA GLU A 209 -11.30 16.67 11.61
C GLU A 209 -10.25 15.67 11.09
N THR A 210 -10.57 14.37 11.07
CA THR A 210 -9.68 13.31 10.59
C THR A 210 -9.31 13.50 9.11
N ILE A 211 -10.29 13.79 8.25
CA ILE A 211 -10.04 14.06 6.83
C ILE A 211 -9.30 15.39 6.63
N ARG A 212 -9.56 16.41 7.46
CA ARG A 212 -8.78 17.67 7.42
C ARG A 212 -7.31 17.44 7.77
N ILE A 213 -7.00 16.55 8.73
CA ILE A 213 -5.63 16.17 9.07
C ILE A 213 -5.00 15.38 7.91
N LEU A 214 -5.72 14.41 7.32
CA LEU A 214 -5.28 13.68 6.12
C LEU A 214 -4.89 14.63 4.98
N VAL A 215 -5.76 15.59 4.64
CA VAL A 215 -5.50 16.57 3.57
C VAL A 215 -4.31 17.47 3.91
N ASP A 216 -4.18 17.96 5.15
CA ASP A 216 -3.03 18.81 5.54
C ASP A 216 -1.69 18.02 5.51
N CYS A 217 -1.72 16.70 5.78
CA CYS A 217 -0.57 15.80 5.61
C CYS A 217 -0.24 15.47 4.15
N LEU A 218 -1.24 15.42 3.26
CA LEU A 218 -1.04 15.19 1.82
C LEU A 218 -0.60 16.47 1.08
N SER A 219 -1.23 17.63 1.34
CA SER A 219 -0.89 18.90 0.67
C SER A 219 0.39 19.55 1.20
N HIS A 220 0.65 19.45 2.51
CA HIS A 220 1.59 20.36 3.19
C HIS A 220 2.57 19.69 4.17
N PRO A 221 3.16 18.52 3.86
CA PRO A 221 4.21 17.95 4.70
C PRO A 221 5.43 18.89 4.78
N THR A 222 6.08 18.92 5.93
CA THR A 222 7.23 19.82 6.18
C THR A 222 8.55 19.08 6.36
N PHE A 223 8.56 17.75 6.28
CA PHE A 223 9.71 16.86 6.43
C PHE A 223 10.75 17.35 7.47
N PRO A 224 10.39 17.48 8.77
CA PRO A 224 11.27 18.07 9.77
C PRO A 224 12.55 17.26 9.95
N GLN A 225 13.71 17.94 9.98
CA GLN A 225 15.03 17.27 9.96
C GLN A 225 15.19 16.24 11.10
N ARG A 226 14.75 16.56 12.32
CA ARG A 226 14.70 15.64 13.47
C ARG A 226 13.97 14.34 13.16
N GLU A 227 12.86 14.42 12.43
CA GLU A 227 12.03 13.26 12.10
C GLU A 227 12.59 12.49 10.91
N ILE A 228 13.21 13.17 9.92
CA ILE A 228 14.03 12.53 8.88
C ILE A 228 15.11 11.67 9.55
N ASP A 229 15.85 12.21 10.52
CA ASP A 229 16.95 11.50 11.17
C ASP A 229 16.47 10.33 12.04
N ARG A 230 15.32 10.46 12.72
CA ARG A 230 14.65 9.35 13.42
C ARG A 230 14.23 8.24 12.45
N VAL A 231 13.45 8.57 11.43
CA VAL A 231 12.89 7.60 10.47
C VAL A 231 14.00 6.95 9.63
N ARG A 232 15.11 7.66 9.34
CA ARG A 232 16.31 7.05 8.74
C ARG A 232 16.88 5.93 9.63
N GLY A 233 16.96 6.16 10.94
CA GLY A 233 17.40 5.14 11.90
C GLY A 233 16.47 3.91 11.93
N GLU A 234 15.16 4.14 11.88
CA GLU A 234 14.14 3.09 11.82
C GLU A 234 14.23 2.26 10.53
N LEU A 235 14.35 2.93 9.37
CA LEU A 235 14.55 2.28 8.06
C LEU A 235 15.84 1.46 7.99
N LEU A 236 16.95 2.00 8.52
CA LEU A 236 18.24 1.28 8.53
C LEU A 236 18.19 0.05 9.44
N ASN A 237 17.45 0.08 10.56
CA ASN A 237 17.26 -1.11 11.39
C ASN A 237 16.27 -2.12 10.76
N ASP A 238 15.21 -1.67 10.08
CA ASP A 238 14.33 -2.54 9.30
C ASP A 238 15.12 -3.30 8.23
N LEU A 239 15.90 -2.59 7.42
CA LEU A 239 16.77 -3.16 6.39
C LEU A 239 17.80 -4.15 6.95
N ARG A 240 18.32 -3.91 8.16
CA ARG A 240 19.21 -4.85 8.86
C ARG A 240 18.48 -6.12 9.26
N ILE A 241 17.28 -6.02 9.84
CA ILE A 241 16.45 -7.19 10.19
C ILE A 241 16.09 -8.00 8.93
N GLU A 242 15.81 -7.34 7.81
CA GLU A 242 15.51 -7.97 6.53
C GLU A 242 16.75 -8.48 5.77
N ALA A 243 17.96 -8.21 6.28
CA ALA A 243 19.21 -8.87 5.86
C ALA A 243 19.56 -10.08 6.74
N ASP A 244 19.05 -10.13 7.98
CA ASP A 244 19.13 -11.30 8.85
C ASP A 244 18.08 -12.38 8.47
N ASP A 245 16.91 -11.97 7.96
CA ASP A 245 15.85 -12.89 7.52
C ASP A 245 16.11 -13.53 6.14
N THR A 246 16.07 -14.87 6.09
CA THR A 246 16.27 -15.65 4.86
C THR A 246 15.10 -15.58 3.91
N ALA A 247 13.86 -15.39 4.38
CA ALA A 247 12.69 -15.27 3.51
C ALA A 247 12.70 -13.94 2.74
N SER A 248 12.93 -12.82 3.43
CA SER A 248 13.10 -11.48 2.85
C SER A 248 14.25 -11.43 1.83
N ARG A 249 15.36 -12.13 2.12
CA ARG A 249 16.47 -12.29 1.16
C ARG A 249 16.04 -13.09 -0.08
N ALA A 250 15.43 -14.25 0.09
CA ALA A 250 15.00 -15.08 -1.04
C ALA A 250 13.99 -14.36 -1.94
N ALA A 251 13.02 -13.63 -1.35
CA ALA A 251 12.05 -12.84 -2.10
C ALA A 251 12.73 -11.70 -2.92
N ARG A 252 13.69 -10.99 -2.32
CA ARG A 252 14.40 -9.88 -2.99
C ARG A 252 15.32 -10.33 -4.11
N GLU A 253 16.05 -11.44 -3.96
CA GLU A 253 16.86 -11.98 -5.07
C GLU A 253 15.99 -12.63 -6.14
N LEU A 254 14.83 -13.22 -5.79
CA LEU A 254 13.84 -13.70 -6.76
C LEU A 254 13.26 -12.54 -7.57
N ALA A 255 12.89 -11.42 -6.94
CA ALA A 255 12.39 -10.24 -7.62
C ALA A 255 13.40 -9.70 -8.64
N ARG A 256 14.69 -9.58 -8.26
CA ARG A 256 15.79 -9.20 -9.17
C ARG A 256 16.00 -10.16 -10.33
N PHE A 257 15.79 -11.46 -10.11
CA PHE A 257 15.94 -12.48 -11.14
C PHE A 257 14.76 -12.47 -12.13
N VAL A 258 13.54 -12.27 -11.65
CA VAL A 258 12.32 -12.15 -12.47
C VAL A 258 12.26 -10.82 -13.22
N PHE A 259 12.76 -9.75 -12.61
CA PHE A 259 12.78 -8.38 -13.14
C PHE A 259 14.22 -7.87 -13.32
N PRO A 260 14.96 -8.37 -14.34
CA PRO A 260 16.33 -7.97 -14.62
C PRO A 260 16.44 -6.53 -15.13
N ASN A 261 17.67 -6.09 -15.42
CA ASN A 261 17.99 -4.79 -16.02
C ASN A 261 17.55 -3.56 -15.19
N ASP A 262 17.57 -3.68 -13.85
CA ASP A 262 17.14 -2.63 -12.91
C ASP A 262 15.68 -2.15 -13.09
N HIS A 263 14.83 -3.06 -13.58
CA HIS A 263 13.39 -2.84 -13.68
C HIS A 263 12.78 -2.54 -12.28
N PRO A 264 11.85 -1.56 -12.13
CA PRO A 264 11.41 -1.08 -10.82
C PRO A 264 10.92 -2.16 -9.85
N TYR A 265 10.19 -3.17 -10.31
CA TYR A 265 9.69 -4.28 -9.49
C TYR A 265 10.80 -5.26 -9.04
N GLY A 266 12.01 -5.15 -9.57
CA GLY A 266 13.21 -5.87 -9.11
C GLY A 266 14.03 -5.09 -8.07
N ARG A 267 13.68 -3.82 -7.80
CA ARG A 267 14.37 -2.99 -6.81
C ARG A 267 13.91 -3.33 -5.40
N ASP A 268 14.70 -2.91 -4.41
CA ASP A 268 14.30 -2.97 -3.00
C ASP A 268 13.35 -1.80 -2.70
N PRO A 269 12.10 -1.99 -2.23
CA PRO A 269 11.15 -0.91 -1.92
C PRO A 269 11.64 0.14 -0.92
N LYS A 270 12.72 -0.16 -0.19
CA LYS A 270 13.36 0.74 0.78
C LYS A 270 14.71 1.28 0.27
N GLY A 271 15.06 1.06 -1.00
CA GLY A 271 16.28 1.53 -1.66
C GLY A 271 17.60 0.90 -1.19
N GLY A 272 17.60 0.18 -0.08
CA GLY A 272 18.81 -0.34 0.56
C GLY A 272 19.58 0.70 1.37
N ALA A 273 20.40 0.22 2.31
CA ALA A 273 20.97 1.03 3.39
C ALA A 273 21.78 2.24 2.90
N ASP A 274 22.53 2.11 1.79
CA ASP A 274 23.37 3.18 1.27
C ASP A 274 22.58 4.25 0.49
N ARG A 275 21.39 3.94 -0.05
CA ARG A 275 20.47 4.96 -0.57
C ARG A 275 19.83 5.73 0.59
N VAL A 276 19.28 5.02 1.59
CA VAL A 276 18.68 5.60 2.81
C VAL A 276 19.63 6.53 3.57
N ARG A 277 20.93 6.20 3.62
CA ARG A 277 21.99 7.08 4.17
C ARG A 277 22.21 8.37 3.39
N ARG A 278 21.96 8.37 2.07
CA ARG A 278 22.21 9.50 1.17
C ARG A 278 21.00 10.39 0.92
N ILE A 279 19.77 9.89 1.09
CA ILE A 279 18.53 10.67 0.92
C ILE A 279 18.51 11.88 1.85
N ARG A 280 18.30 13.05 1.25
CA ARG A 280 18.23 14.38 1.86
C ARG A 280 16.78 14.87 1.94
N ARG A 281 16.57 15.94 2.72
CA ARG A 281 15.28 16.64 2.83
C ARG A 281 14.72 17.08 1.48
N ARG A 282 15.56 17.64 0.59
CA ARG A 282 15.10 18.10 -0.74
C ARG A 282 14.54 16.91 -1.52
N ASP A 283 15.25 15.77 -1.57
CA ASP A 283 14.86 14.63 -2.40
C ASP A 283 13.47 14.08 -1.99
N LEU A 284 13.09 14.22 -0.70
CA LEU A 284 11.75 13.91 -0.17
C LEU A 284 10.67 14.94 -0.54
N VAL A 285 11.03 16.23 -0.62
CA VAL A 285 10.16 17.33 -1.08
C VAL A 285 9.97 17.23 -2.60
N ASP A 286 11.06 17.12 -3.35
CA ASP A 286 11.09 16.99 -4.82
C ASP A 286 10.23 15.79 -5.28
N PHE A 287 10.27 14.67 -4.55
CA PHE A 287 9.39 13.50 -4.79
C PHE A 287 7.92 13.77 -4.40
N HIS A 288 7.67 14.47 -3.30
CA HIS A 288 6.31 14.79 -2.84
C HIS A 288 5.60 15.76 -3.81
N GLU A 289 6.25 16.88 -4.15
CA GLU A 289 5.75 17.94 -5.02
C GLU A 289 5.63 17.53 -6.51
N SER A 290 6.13 16.35 -6.90
CA SER A 290 6.02 15.81 -8.28
C SER A 290 5.14 14.56 -8.42
N ARG A 291 4.57 14.05 -7.32
CA ARG A 291 3.81 12.78 -7.31
C ARG A 291 2.56 12.75 -6.43
N VAL A 292 2.36 13.68 -5.50
CA VAL A 292 1.38 13.55 -4.41
C VAL A 292 0.26 14.60 -4.46
N GLY A 293 -0.30 14.80 -5.65
CA GLY A 293 -1.48 15.64 -5.88
C GLY A 293 -2.83 14.92 -5.79
N ALA A 294 -3.85 15.59 -6.33
CA ALA A 294 -5.23 15.10 -6.44
C ALA A 294 -5.48 14.17 -7.64
N GLU A 295 -4.66 14.26 -8.70
CA GLU A 295 -4.85 13.45 -9.90
C GLU A 295 -4.56 11.97 -9.60
N GLY A 296 -5.45 11.08 -10.07
CA GLY A 296 -5.39 9.66 -9.75
C GLY A 296 -5.66 9.30 -8.27
N LEU A 297 -5.90 10.27 -7.38
CA LEU A 297 -6.24 10.00 -5.98
C LEU A 297 -7.60 9.29 -5.92
N ILE A 298 -7.65 8.11 -5.33
CA ILE A 298 -8.89 7.40 -5.01
C ILE A 298 -9.06 7.35 -3.50
N LEU A 299 -10.25 7.69 -2.99
CA LEU A 299 -10.64 7.48 -1.59
C LEU A 299 -11.93 6.66 -1.49
N ALA A 300 -11.83 5.48 -0.89
CA ALA A 300 -12.99 4.67 -0.50
C ALA A 300 -13.34 4.92 0.98
N VAL A 301 -14.63 5.12 1.28
CA VAL A 301 -15.16 5.36 2.64
C VAL A 301 -16.40 4.52 2.92
N THR A 302 -16.51 3.96 4.12
CA THR A 302 -17.68 3.19 4.56
C THR A 302 -17.90 3.25 6.07
N GLY A 303 -19.16 3.14 6.50
CA GLY A 303 -19.57 3.28 7.91
C GLY A 303 -20.81 4.16 8.06
N ASP A 304 -20.98 4.78 9.23
CA ASP A 304 -21.97 5.85 9.45
C ASP A 304 -21.60 7.14 8.70
N VAL A 305 -21.83 7.08 7.39
CA VAL A 305 -21.75 8.20 6.46
C VAL A 305 -23.03 8.24 5.63
N ASP A 306 -23.48 9.46 5.34
CA ASP A 306 -24.53 9.76 4.37
C ASP A 306 -24.01 10.82 3.39
N ARG A 307 -24.81 11.11 2.36
CA ARG A 307 -24.40 11.96 1.24
C ARG A 307 -23.95 13.36 1.68
N GLU A 308 -24.71 14.00 2.57
CA GLU A 308 -24.42 15.34 3.10
C GLU A 308 -23.10 15.36 3.85
N LEU A 309 -22.86 14.36 4.73
CA LEU A 309 -21.59 14.25 5.45
C LEU A 309 -20.41 13.94 4.50
N VAL A 310 -20.61 13.12 3.46
CA VAL A 310 -19.58 12.81 2.46
C VAL A 310 -19.22 14.06 1.63
N GLU A 311 -20.22 14.82 1.18
CA GLU A 311 -20.02 16.06 0.41
C GLU A 311 -19.31 17.14 1.26
N GLU A 312 -19.75 17.38 2.50
CA GLU A 312 -19.15 18.41 3.35
C GLU A 312 -17.81 18.03 3.99
N ALA A 313 -17.68 16.81 4.52
CA ALA A 313 -16.53 16.41 5.34
C ALA A 313 -15.43 15.69 4.54
N ILE A 314 -15.71 15.27 3.30
CA ILE A 314 -14.76 14.53 2.46
C ILE A 314 -14.51 15.23 1.11
N ALA A 315 -15.55 15.48 0.32
CA ALA A 315 -15.38 16.10 -0.99
C ALA A 315 -14.90 17.57 -0.87
N GLY A 316 -15.51 18.37 0.02
CA GLY A 316 -15.14 19.77 0.23
C GLY A 316 -13.72 20.03 0.77
N PRO A 317 -13.09 19.10 1.52
CA PRO A 317 -11.65 19.11 1.79
C PRO A 317 -10.79 18.54 0.65
N LEU A 318 -11.16 17.40 0.04
CA LEU A 318 -10.36 16.77 -1.03
C LEU A 318 -10.25 17.65 -2.28
N SER A 319 -11.28 18.43 -2.60
CA SER A 319 -11.28 19.36 -3.74
C SER A 319 -10.27 20.52 -3.63
N ARG A 320 -9.55 20.61 -2.50
CA ARG A 320 -8.49 21.60 -2.22
C ARG A 320 -7.08 21.02 -2.33
N LEU A 321 -6.95 19.72 -2.60
CA LEU A 321 -5.69 19.15 -3.04
C LEU A 321 -5.39 19.70 -4.43
N GLU A 322 -4.16 20.14 -4.63
CA GLU A 322 -3.67 20.65 -5.90
C GLU A 322 -3.65 19.50 -6.92
N SER A 323 -4.06 19.76 -8.16
CA SER A 323 -4.00 18.81 -9.26
C SER A 323 -2.67 19.02 -9.99
N ASP A 324 -1.75 18.08 -9.84
CA ASP A 324 -0.42 18.12 -10.46
C ASP A 324 -0.56 18.12 -11.99
N ALA A 325 -0.42 19.30 -12.61
CA ALA A 325 -0.80 19.55 -14.00
C ALA A 325 0.26 19.08 -15.02
N GLU A 326 0.86 17.91 -14.80
CA GLU A 326 1.66 17.16 -15.78
C GLU A 326 1.24 15.69 -15.74
N GLY A 327 0.35 15.33 -16.67
CA GLY A 327 -0.32 14.03 -16.68
C GLY A 327 0.64 12.85 -16.79
N ILE A 328 0.27 11.75 -16.14
CA ILE A 328 1.06 10.50 -16.07
C ILE A 328 1.32 9.97 -17.50
N PRO A 329 2.59 9.82 -17.93
CA PRO A 329 2.96 9.36 -19.28
C PRO A 329 2.89 7.84 -19.46
#